data_AF-A0A239P7X8-F1
#
_entry.id   AF-A0A239P7X8-F1
#
_cell.length_a   1.000
_cell.length_b   1.000
_cell.length_c   1.000
_cell.angle_alpha   90.00
_cell.angle_beta   90.00
_cell.angle_gamma   90.00
#
_symmetry.space_group_name_H-M   'P 1'
#
loop_
_entity.id
_entity.type
_entity.pdbx_description
1 polymer ?
#
loop_
_entity_poly.entity_id
_entity_poly.type
_entity_poly.pdbx_seq_one_letter_code
_entity_poly.pdbx_strand_id
1 'polypeptide(L)'
;MTYERGAALRQVEDLFRSTSPKLLREALLGSGGDRAAAEDLVQDAFQAMWCAWDRVGGLSADQQRAWLFGTLRHKIVDRFRWRRREFLIEPDQFTLLYEERSVPAEARRILAGEMLDRCWRVIEGMPPTQQHVFWLRAHEWKTAEIADCLGIKATTVRDHYRRGMQRLNDEVGNGKTVFGTLDGDDLEGGAAG
;
A
#
# COMPACT_ATOMS: atom_id res chain seq x y z
N MET A 1 -31.05 -21.55 -5.78
CA MET A 1 -29.58 -21.63 -5.94
C MET A 1 -29.03 -20.91 -7.17
N THR A 2 -29.59 -21.03 -8.39
CA THR A 2 -29.07 -20.34 -9.59
C THR A 2 -29.27 -18.81 -9.55
N TYR A 3 -30.34 -18.33 -8.91
CA TYR A 3 -30.67 -16.90 -8.82
C TYR A 3 -29.71 -16.12 -7.89
N GLU A 4 -29.33 -16.70 -6.75
CA GLU A 4 -28.40 -16.08 -5.78
C GLU A 4 -26.99 -15.94 -6.34
N ARG A 5 -26.48 -16.95 -7.08
CA ARG A 5 -25.19 -16.84 -7.77
C ARG A 5 -25.19 -15.77 -8.85
N GLY A 6 -26.29 -15.57 -9.55
CA GLY A 6 -26.41 -14.50 -10.55
C GLY A 6 -26.40 -13.10 -9.94
N ALA A 7 -26.98 -12.92 -8.75
CA ALA A 7 -26.91 -11.66 -8.02
C ALA A 7 -25.50 -11.39 -7.45
N ALA A 8 -24.84 -12.42 -6.92
CA ALA A 8 -23.45 -12.36 -6.45
C ALA A 8 -22.49 -11.92 -7.57
N LEU A 9 -22.61 -12.54 -8.75
CA LEU A 9 -21.78 -12.20 -9.91
C LEU A 9 -21.90 -10.72 -10.30
N ARG A 10 -23.12 -10.17 -10.32
CA ARG A 10 -23.32 -8.75 -10.63
C ARG A 10 -22.67 -7.83 -9.59
N GLN A 11 -22.82 -8.14 -8.31
CA GLN A 11 -22.20 -7.32 -7.26
C GLN A 11 -20.67 -7.35 -7.32
N VAL A 12 -20.09 -8.52 -7.59
CA VAL A 12 -18.63 -8.64 -7.79
C VAL A 12 -18.17 -7.90 -9.03
N GLU A 13 -18.93 -7.96 -10.12
CA GLU A 13 -18.63 -7.22 -11.34
C GLU A 13 -18.69 -5.70 -11.12
N ASP A 14 -19.69 -5.21 -10.38
CA ASP A 14 -19.82 -3.80 -10.02
C ASP A 14 -18.67 -3.34 -9.11
N LEU A 15 -18.27 -4.17 -8.14
CA LEU A 15 -17.07 -3.94 -7.34
C LEU A 15 -15.82 -3.90 -8.20
N PHE A 16 -15.67 -4.84 -9.14
CA PHE A 16 -14.54 -4.87 -10.06
C PHE A 16 -14.46 -3.56 -10.86
N ARG A 17 -15.55 -3.18 -11.53
CA ARG A 17 -15.58 -1.94 -12.33
C ARG A 17 -15.27 -0.70 -11.50
N SER A 18 -15.76 -0.64 -10.26
CA SER A 18 -15.58 0.53 -9.39
C SER A 18 -14.24 0.60 -8.64
N THR A 19 -13.55 -0.53 -8.43
CA THR A 19 -12.34 -0.58 -7.60
C THR A 19 -11.07 -0.98 -8.34
N SER A 20 -11.18 -1.68 -9.48
CA SER A 20 -10.01 -2.19 -10.23
C SER A 20 -8.96 -1.14 -10.56
N PRO A 21 -9.29 0.10 -10.98
CA PRO A 21 -8.28 1.13 -11.21
C PRO A 21 -7.44 1.45 -9.96
N LYS A 22 -8.09 1.53 -8.79
CA LYS A 22 -7.42 1.84 -7.52
C LYS A 22 -6.61 0.63 -7.01
N LEU A 23 -7.18 -0.57 -7.10
CA LEU A 23 -6.49 -1.81 -6.73
C LEU A 23 -5.28 -2.08 -7.60
N LEU A 24 -5.40 -1.90 -8.93
CA LEU A 24 -4.29 -2.08 -9.85
C LEU A 24 -3.18 -1.06 -9.59
N ARG A 25 -3.54 0.19 -9.28
CA ARG A 25 -2.55 1.19 -8.84
C ARG A 25 -1.82 0.70 -7.60
N GLU A 26 -2.52 0.31 -6.54
CA GLU A 26 -1.89 -0.19 -5.32
C GLU A 26 -1.05 -1.46 -5.55
N ALA A 27 -1.52 -2.39 -6.37
CA ALA A 27 -0.82 -3.61 -6.74
C ALA A 27 0.46 -3.34 -7.55
N LEU A 28 0.43 -2.41 -8.49
CA LEU A 28 1.61 -1.95 -9.25
C LEU A 28 2.69 -1.40 -8.33
N LEU A 29 2.29 -0.84 -7.20
CA LEU A 29 3.21 -0.22 -6.26
C LEU A 29 3.76 -1.24 -5.29
N GLY A 30 2.91 -2.16 -4.83
CA GLY A 30 3.31 -3.38 -4.16
C GLY A 30 4.11 -4.36 -5.03
N SER A 31 4.18 -4.18 -6.34
CA SER A 31 4.97 -5.05 -7.23
C SER A 31 6.25 -4.41 -7.75
N GLY A 32 6.57 -3.17 -7.34
CA GLY A 32 7.72 -2.43 -7.86
C GLY A 32 7.58 -2.08 -9.35
N GLY A 33 6.35 -1.83 -9.80
CA GLY A 33 6.04 -1.48 -11.19
C GLY A 33 5.92 -2.66 -12.15
N ASP A 34 5.97 -3.90 -11.66
CA ASP A 34 5.69 -5.08 -12.48
C ASP A 34 4.18 -5.19 -12.73
N ARG A 35 3.78 -4.93 -13.98
CA ARG A 35 2.38 -4.93 -14.39
C ARG A 35 1.73 -6.31 -14.33
N ALA A 36 2.42 -7.35 -14.79
CA ALA A 36 1.86 -8.69 -14.79
C ALA A 36 1.63 -9.14 -13.34
N ALA A 37 2.63 -8.94 -12.48
CA ALA A 37 2.50 -9.22 -11.05
C ALA A 37 1.37 -8.43 -10.37
N ALA A 38 1.15 -7.18 -10.79
CA ALA A 38 0.08 -6.36 -10.25
C ALA A 38 -1.31 -6.87 -10.66
N GLU A 39 -1.48 -7.24 -11.93
CA GLU A 39 -2.72 -7.83 -12.45
C GLU A 39 -3.03 -9.16 -11.74
N ASP A 40 -2.02 -10.01 -11.53
CA ASP A 40 -2.14 -11.26 -10.76
C ASP A 40 -2.60 -11.00 -9.31
N LEU A 41 -2.00 -10.03 -8.63
CA LEU A 41 -2.37 -9.67 -7.25
C LEU A 41 -3.83 -9.19 -7.14
N VAL A 42 -4.29 -8.40 -8.12
CA VAL A 42 -5.69 -7.95 -8.18
C VAL A 42 -6.62 -9.14 -8.44
N GLN A 43 -6.30 -9.99 -9.42
CA GLN A 43 -7.08 -11.18 -9.72
C GLN A 43 -7.20 -12.09 -8.49
N ASP A 44 -6.09 -12.34 -7.81
CA ASP A 44 -6.03 -13.13 -6.60
C ASP A 44 -6.90 -12.56 -5.47
N ALA A 45 -6.96 -11.23 -5.34
CA ALA A 45 -7.81 -10.55 -4.35
C ALA A 45 -9.31 -10.76 -4.66
N PHE A 46 -9.71 -10.63 -5.93
CA PHE A 46 -11.09 -10.91 -6.35
C PHE A 46 -11.45 -12.39 -6.22
N GLN A 47 -10.53 -13.30 -6.54
CA GLN A 47 -10.73 -14.74 -6.34
C GLN A 47 -10.93 -15.08 -4.86
N ALA A 48 -10.12 -14.49 -3.97
CA ALA A 48 -10.31 -14.64 -2.53
C ALA A 48 -11.67 -14.11 -2.07
N MET A 49 -12.12 -12.96 -2.61
CA MET A 49 -13.43 -12.41 -2.32
C MET A 49 -14.56 -13.36 -2.75
N TRP A 50 -14.44 -13.92 -3.95
CA TRP A 50 -15.41 -14.88 -4.48
C TRP A 50 -15.51 -16.13 -3.60
N CYS A 51 -14.38 -16.69 -3.17
CA CYS A 51 -14.35 -17.82 -2.25
C CYS A 51 -14.92 -17.48 -0.86
N ALA A 52 -14.82 -16.23 -0.44
CA ALA A 52 -15.34 -15.73 0.84
C ALA A 52 -16.73 -15.08 0.71
N TRP A 53 -17.43 -15.25 -0.43
CA TRP A 53 -18.63 -14.48 -0.75
C TRP A 53 -19.76 -14.68 0.26
N ASP A 54 -19.91 -15.88 0.83
CA ASP A 54 -20.92 -16.15 1.86
C ASP A 54 -20.73 -15.29 3.13
N ARG A 55 -19.50 -14.83 3.37
CA ARG A 55 -19.15 -13.93 4.49
C ARG A 55 -19.18 -12.46 4.09
N VAL A 56 -18.78 -12.15 2.86
CA VAL A 56 -18.52 -10.77 2.40
C VAL A 56 -19.71 -10.16 1.65
N GLY A 57 -20.52 -10.99 0.99
CA GLY A 57 -21.62 -10.55 0.13
C GLY A 57 -22.74 -9.82 0.88
N GLY A 58 -22.91 -10.08 2.18
CA GLY A 58 -23.87 -9.37 3.03
C GLY A 58 -23.37 -8.05 3.62
N LEU A 59 -22.09 -7.70 3.41
CA LEU A 59 -21.50 -6.46 3.92
C LEU A 59 -21.91 -5.24 3.09
N SER A 60 -21.75 -4.04 3.64
CA SER A 60 -21.92 -2.80 2.88
C SER A 60 -20.86 -2.69 1.77
N ALA A 61 -21.15 -1.91 0.72
CA ALA A 61 -20.20 -1.71 -0.37
C ALA A 61 -18.85 -1.15 0.12
N ASP A 62 -18.84 -0.28 1.13
CA ASP A 62 -17.60 0.23 1.75
C ASP A 62 -16.82 -0.85 2.50
N GLN A 63 -17.51 -1.73 3.23
CA GLN A 63 -16.87 -2.84 3.92
C GLN A 63 -16.31 -3.87 2.93
N GLN A 64 -17.01 -4.14 1.84
CA GLN A 64 -16.53 -5.00 0.75
C GLN A 64 -15.27 -4.42 0.11
N ARG A 65 -15.26 -3.10 -0.17
CA ARG A 65 -14.07 -2.39 -0.64
C ARG A 65 -12.92 -2.52 0.35
N ALA A 66 -13.14 -2.18 1.61
CA ALA A 66 -12.09 -2.25 2.64
C ALA A 66 -11.51 -3.67 2.78
N TRP A 67 -12.37 -4.70 2.73
CA TRP A 67 -11.95 -6.09 2.75
C TRP A 67 -11.06 -6.45 1.55
N LEU A 68 -11.43 -5.98 0.36
CA LEU A 68 -10.69 -6.24 -0.88
C LEU A 68 -9.31 -5.56 -0.87
N PHE A 69 -9.25 -4.30 -0.43
CA PHE A 69 -7.99 -3.58 -0.24
C PHE A 69 -7.09 -4.24 0.81
N GLY A 70 -7.64 -4.63 1.97
CA GLY A 70 -6.88 -5.35 2.99
C GLY A 70 -6.34 -6.69 2.47
N THR A 71 -7.16 -7.43 1.72
CA THR A 71 -6.75 -8.69 1.10
C THR A 71 -5.64 -8.49 0.08
N LEU A 72 -5.72 -7.44 -0.75
CA LEU A 72 -4.66 -7.08 -1.69
C LEU A 72 -3.34 -6.77 -0.96
N ARG A 73 -3.38 -5.96 0.11
CA ARG A 73 -2.20 -5.62 0.92
C ARG A 73 -1.53 -6.86 1.52
N HIS A 74 -2.32 -7.77 2.08
CA HIS A 74 -1.80 -9.04 2.58
C HIS A 74 -1.09 -9.84 1.48
N LYS A 75 -1.69 -9.94 0.29
CA LYS A 75 -1.08 -10.66 -0.86
C LYS A 75 0.21 -10.01 -1.33
N ILE A 76 0.28 -8.67 -1.35
CA ILE A 76 1.49 -7.93 -1.65
C ILE A 76 2.59 -8.29 -0.63
N VAL A 77 2.29 -8.24 0.67
CA VAL A 77 3.24 -8.60 1.75
C VAL A 77 3.70 -10.05 1.63
N ASP A 78 2.79 -10.98 1.35
CA ASP A 78 3.12 -12.40 1.18
C ASP A 78 4.03 -12.63 -0.03
N ARG A 79 3.78 -11.93 -1.14
CA ARG A 79 4.67 -11.94 -2.32
C ARG A 79 6.06 -11.43 -1.96
N PHE A 80 6.15 -10.35 -1.19
CA PHE A 80 7.44 -9.83 -0.70
C PHE A 80 8.19 -10.85 0.14
N ARG A 81 7.50 -11.44 1.12
CA ARG A 81 8.06 -12.47 1.99
C ARG A 81 8.55 -13.68 1.19
N TRP A 82 7.81 -14.08 0.15
CA TRP A 82 8.20 -15.19 -0.72
C TRP A 82 9.43 -14.87 -1.57
N ARG A 83 9.47 -13.73 -2.29
CA ARG A 83 10.66 -13.33 -3.08
C ARG A 83 11.91 -13.20 -2.21
N ARG A 84 11.80 -12.62 -1.01
CA ARG A 84 12.94 -12.51 -0.09
C ARG A 84 13.53 -13.87 0.28
N ARG A 85 12.67 -14.88 0.53
CA ARG A 85 13.12 -16.26 0.80
C ARG A 85 13.73 -16.93 -0.43
N GLU A 86 13.11 -16.76 -1.59
CA GLU A 86 13.54 -17.41 -2.84
C GLU A 86 14.90 -16.88 -3.32
N PHE A 87 15.11 -15.57 -3.24
CA PHE A 87 16.33 -14.93 -3.74
C PHE A 87 17.43 -14.77 -2.66
N LEU A 88 17.26 -15.34 -1.47
CA LEU A 88 18.21 -15.26 -0.34
C LEU A 88 18.67 -13.81 -0.06
N ILE A 89 17.77 -12.83 -0.26
CA ILE A 89 18.12 -11.42 -0.10
C ILE A 89 18.05 -11.09 1.40
N GLU A 90 19.21 -10.74 1.97
CA GLU A 90 19.29 -10.25 3.34
C GLU A 90 18.43 -8.99 3.54
N PRO A 91 17.85 -8.78 4.75
CA PRO A 91 16.93 -7.66 5.01
C PRO A 91 17.49 -6.28 4.65
N ASP A 92 18.81 -6.09 4.77
CA ASP A 92 19.53 -4.85 4.49
C ASP A 92 19.80 -4.63 2.99
N GLN A 93 20.01 -5.72 2.23
CA GLN A 93 20.20 -5.69 0.78
C GLN A 93 18.90 -5.55 -0.01
N PHE A 94 17.74 -5.86 0.58
CA PHE A 94 16.44 -5.76 -0.09
C PHE A 94 16.06 -4.31 -0.41
N THR A 95 16.57 -3.36 0.37
CA THR A 95 16.47 -1.92 0.09
C THR A 95 16.94 -1.62 -1.34
N LEU A 96 18.02 -2.26 -1.80
CA LEU A 96 18.65 -2.08 -3.12
C LEU A 96 17.80 -2.62 -4.27
N LEU A 97 17.04 -3.71 -4.08
CA LEU A 97 16.14 -4.23 -5.12
C LEU A 97 14.95 -3.28 -5.37
N TYR A 98 14.59 -2.50 -4.34
CA TYR A 98 13.64 -1.40 -4.44
C TYR A 98 14.27 -0.10 -4.97
N GLU A 99 15.59 0.07 -4.89
CA GLU A 99 16.30 1.21 -5.50
C GLU A 99 16.24 1.17 -7.03
N GLU A 100 16.17 -0.03 -7.63
CA GLU A 100 16.20 -0.18 -9.09
C GLU A 100 14.90 0.25 -9.79
N ARG A 101 13.81 0.45 -9.05
CA ARG A 101 12.55 0.97 -9.59
C ARG A 101 11.91 1.95 -8.61
N SER A 102 12.34 3.22 -8.71
CA SER A 102 11.62 4.34 -8.09
C SER A 102 10.13 4.23 -8.42
N VAL A 103 9.27 4.56 -7.44
CA VAL A 103 7.83 4.77 -7.65
C VAL A 103 7.60 5.51 -8.98
N PRO A 104 6.86 4.96 -9.97
CA PRO A 104 6.66 5.63 -11.25
C PRO A 104 6.03 7.02 -11.08
N ALA A 105 6.54 8.03 -11.80
CA ALA A 105 6.02 9.40 -11.74
C ALA A 105 4.51 9.48 -12.04
N GLU A 106 4.01 8.60 -12.90
CA GLU A 106 2.58 8.47 -13.22
C GLU A 106 1.74 8.00 -12.02
N ALA A 107 2.29 7.13 -11.17
CA ALA A 107 1.65 6.75 -9.92
C ALA A 107 1.62 7.91 -8.91
N ARG A 108 2.53 8.90 -9.03
CA ARG A 108 2.62 10.09 -8.17
C ARG A 108 1.65 11.21 -8.57
N ARG A 109 1.32 11.35 -9.86
CA ARG A 109 0.52 12.47 -10.40
C ARG A 109 -1.00 12.35 -10.31
N ILE A 110 -1.55 11.22 -9.86
CA ILE A 110 -2.99 10.95 -10.03
C ILE A 110 -3.92 11.73 -9.08
N LEU A 111 -3.43 12.45 -8.06
CA LEU A 111 -4.25 13.33 -7.22
C LEU A 111 -3.35 14.32 -6.49
N ALA A 112 -3.28 15.60 -6.89
CA ALA A 112 -2.65 16.62 -6.06
C ALA A 112 -3.01 18.05 -6.47
N GLY A 113 -3.36 18.90 -5.48
CA GLY A 113 -3.25 20.35 -5.59
C GLY A 113 -1.80 20.79 -5.35
N GLU A 114 -1.49 22.07 -5.62
CA GLU A 114 -0.11 22.62 -5.62
C GLU A 114 0.74 22.31 -4.38
N MET A 115 0.12 22.13 -3.20
CA MET A 115 0.81 21.80 -1.96
C MET A 115 1.33 20.36 -1.93
N LEU A 116 0.52 19.41 -2.41
CA LEU A 116 0.90 18.00 -2.48
C LEU A 116 1.98 17.79 -3.56
N ASP A 117 1.95 18.56 -4.64
CA ASP A 117 3.02 18.58 -5.65
C ASP A 117 4.35 19.11 -5.09
N ARG A 118 4.33 20.15 -4.24
CA ARG A 118 5.53 20.64 -3.56
C ARG A 118 6.09 19.58 -2.62
N CYS A 119 5.23 18.94 -1.84
CA CYS A 119 5.62 17.85 -0.95
C CYS A 119 6.27 16.69 -1.72
N TRP A 120 5.67 16.27 -2.83
CA TRP A 120 6.22 15.18 -3.64
C TRP A 120 7.59 15.48 -4.22
N ARG A 121 7.84 16.72 -4.67
CA ARG A 121 9.18 17.13 -5.14
C ARG A 121 10.26 17.00 -4.07
N VAL A 122 9.94 17.32 -2.82
CA VAL A 122 10.87 17.15 -1.69
C VAL A 122 11.13 15.66 -1.42
N ILE A 123 10.08 14.85 -1.45
CA ILE A 123 10.18 13.39 -1.25
C ILE A 123 11.01 12.75 -2.35
N GLU A 124 10.84 13.15 -3.62
CA GLU A 124 11.65 12.66 -4.75
C GLU A 124 13.16 12.91 -4.57
N GLY A 125 13.55 13.90 -3.76
CA GLY A 125 14.94 14.17 -3.40
C GLY A 125 15.45 13.39 -2.17
N MET A 126 14.65 12.52 -1.56
CA MET A 126 15.02 11.70 -0.40
C MET A 126 15.61 10.34 -0.82
N PRO A 127 16.32 9.61 0.07
CA PRO A 127 16.73 8.24 -0.21
C PRO A 127 15.53 7.33 -0.56
N PRO A 128 15.68 6.34 -1.45
CA PRO A 128 14.57 5.51 -1.96
C PRO A 128 13.70 4.88 -0.87
N THR A 129 14.28 4.39 0.23
CA THR A 129 13.53 3.85 1.37
C THR A 129 12.58 4.87 1.99
N GLN A 130 13.01 6.13 2.15
CA GLN A 130 12.14 7.19 2.67
C GLN A 130 11.01 7.47 1.68
N GLN A 131 11.31 7.53 0.38
CA GLN A 131 10.28 7.70 -0.66
C GLN A 131 9.21 6.61 -0.56
N HIS A 132 9.62 5.35 -0.44
CA HIS A 132 8.70 4.22 -0.30
C HIS A 132 7.88 4.28 0.98
N VAL A 133 8.49 4.65 2.11
CA VAL A 133 7.75 4.84 3.38
C VAL A 133 6.66 5.91 3.23
N PHE A 134 6.99 7.07 2.69
CA PHE A 134 6.03 8.15 2.45
C PHE A 134 4.93 7.75 1.48
N TRP A 135 5.31 7.05 0.42
CA TRP A 135 4.40 6.60 -0.59
C TRP A 135 3.41 5.56 -0.07
N LEU A 136 3.88 4.53 0.65
CA LEU A 136 3.02 3.52 1.27
C LEU A 136 2.11 4.17 2.33
N ARG A 137 2.63 5.13 3.11
CA ARG A 137 1.84 5.82 4.12
C ARG A 137 0.73 6.69 3.51
N ALA A 138 0.99 7.34 2.38
CA ALA A 138 -0.02 8.08 1.61
C ALA A 138 -1.14 7.17 1.05
N HIS A 139 -0.90 5.85 1.04
CA HIS A 139 -1.88 4.82 0.65
C HIS A 139 -2.44 4.07 1.86
N GLU A 140 -2.36 4.67 3.05
CA GLU A 140 -2.96 4.18 4.30
C GLU A 140 -2.38 2.85 4.80
N TRP A 141 -1.15 2.52 4.40
CA TRP A 141 -0.45 1.38 4.98
C TRP A 141 -0.01 1.69 6.41
N LYS A 142 -0.19 0.71 7.30
CA LYS A 142 0.25 0.76 8.69
C LYS A 142 1.76 0.56 8.81
N THR A 143 2.35 1.08 9.88
CA THR A 143 3.79 0.95 10.12
C THR A 143 4.28 -0.50 10.06
N ALA A 144 3.51 -1.45 10.62
CA ALA A 144 3.84 -2.88 10.57
C ALA A 144 3.80 -3.45 9.14
N GLU A 145 2.79 -3.08 8.35
CA GLU A 145 2.66 -3.52 6.96
C GLU A 145 3.81 -2.97 6.10
N ILE A 146 4.20 -1.71 6.33
CA ILE A 146 5.34 -1.07 5.66
C ILE A 146 6.65 -1.77 6.04
N ALA A 147 6.84 -2.07 7.34
CA ALA A 147 8.03 -2.77 7.83
C ALA A 147 8.18 -4.14 7.16
N ASP A 148 7.09 -4.92 7.12
CA ASP A 148 7.06 -6.24 6.50
C ASP A 148 7.29 -6.16 4.98
N CYS A 149 6.66 -5.19 4.31
CA CYS A 149 6.78 -4.95 2.88
C CYS A 149 8.22 -4.59 2.48
N LEU A 150 8.84 -3.65 3.19
CA LEU A 150 10.19 -3.17 2.90
C LEU A 150 11.29 -4.05 3.51
N GLY A 151 10.93 -5.02 4.35
CA GLY A 151 11.89 -5.91 5.03
C GLY A 151 12.73 -5.23 6.11
N ILE A 152 12.29 -4.09 6.64
CA ILE A 152 12.99 -3.30 7.66
C ILE A 152 12.24 -3.35 9.00
N LYS A 153 12.89 -2.89 10.09
CA LYS A 153 12.22 -2.82 11.39
C LYS A 153 11.15 -1.72 11.41
N ALA A 154 10.06 -1.93 12.15
CA ALA A 154 9.04 -0.90 12.38
C ALA A 154 9.64 0.40 12.99
N THR A 155 10.67 0.29 13.82
CA THR A 155 11.43 1.45 14.32
C THR A 155 12.11 2.22 13.19
N THR A 156 12.73 1.50 12.24
CA THR A 156 13.37 2.07 11.05
C THR A 156 12.35 2.79 10.15
N VAL A 157 11.15 2.22 9.97
CA VAL A 157 10.04 2.89 9.26
C VAL A 157 9.71 4.24 9.93
N ARG A 158 9.49 4.24 11.25
CA ARG A 158 9.19 5.46 12.01
C ARG A 158 10.32 6.49 11.91
N ASP A 159 11.58 6.06 11.94
CA ASP A 159 12.74 6.95 11.82
C ASP A 159 12.90 7.53 10.40
N HIS A 160 12.57 6.76 9.36
CA HIS A 160 12.51 7.27 7.98
C HIS A 160 11.38 8.29 7.83
N TYR A 161 10.20 7.98 8.35
CA TYR A 161 9.05 8.89 8.30
C TYR A 161 9.33 10.19 9.07
N ARG A 162 9.82 10.11 10.32
CA ARG A 162 10.16 11.28 11.13
C ARG A 162 11.16 12.21 10.43
N ARG A 163 12.25 11.64 9.89
CA ARG A 163 13.29 12.42 9.19
C ARG A 163 12.75 13.07 7.90
N GLY A 164 11.97 12.35 7.10
CA GLY A 164 11.36 12.94 5.92
C GLY A 164 10.31 14.00 6.24
N MET A 165 9.56 13.83 7.35
CA MET A 165 8.58 14.82 7.81
C MET A 165 9.26 16.11 8.25
N GLN A 166 10.42 16.00 8.91
CA GLN A 166 11.23 17.16 9.27
C GLN A 166 11.65 17.92 8.01
N ARG A 167 12.22 17.22 7.02
CA ARG A 167 12.61 17.82 5.74
C ARG A 167 11.44 18.46 4.99
N LEU A 168 10.26 17.83 4.99
CA LEU A 168 9.05 18.41 4.40
C LEU A 168 8.60 19.68 5.11
N ASN A 169 8.71 19.75 6.43
CA ASN A 169 8.38 20.95 7.18
C ASN A 169 9.39 22.07 6.90
N ASP A 170 10.68 21.74 6.80
CA ASP A 170 11.74 22.71 6.52
C ASP A 170 11.62 23.31 5.10
N GLU A 171 11.27 22.50 4.10
CA GLU A 171 11.22 22.92 2.70
C GLU A 171 9.84 23.44 2.25
N VAL A 172 8.73 22.99 2.87
CA VAL A 172 7.35 23.30 2.43
C VAL A 172 6.52 24.01 3.51
N GLY A 173 6.96 24.00 4.77
CA GLY A 173 6.29 24.67 5.90
C GLY A 173 5.02 23.98 6.43
N ASN A 174 4.41 23.07 5.68
CA ASN A 174 3.11 22.43 5.97
C ASN A 174 3.08 20.91 5.67
N GLY A 175 4.20 20.20 5.82
CA GLY A 175 4.25 18.76 5.53
C GLY A 175 3.25 17.92 6.35
N LYS A 176 3.02 18.31 7.62
CA LYS A 176 2.10 17.63 8.55
C LYS A 176 0.62 17.66 8.14
N THR A 177 0.19 18.69 7.41
CA THR A 177 -1.20 18.80 6.95
C THR A 177 -1.49 17.91 5.74
N VAL A 178 -0.45 17.52 5.00
CA VAL A 178 -0.57 16.70 3.78
C VAL A 178 -0.47 15.21 4.07
N PHE A 179 0.43 14.80 4.97
CA PHE A 179 0.63 13.38 5.32
C PHE A 179 0.08 13.00 6.71
N GLY A 180 -0.58 13.94 7.40
CA GLY A 180 -1.19 13.76 8.71
C GLY A 180 -0.22 13.80 9.89
N THR A 181 -0.73 14.13 11.08
CA THR A 181 -0.03 13.92 12.37
C THR A 181 -0.39 12.51 12.86
N LEU A 182 0.16 11.49 12.22
CA LEU A 182 -0.20 10.08 12.45
C LEU A 182 0.74 9.39 13.47
N ASP A 183 1.16 10.12 14.50
CA ASP A 183 1.84 9.54 15.67
C ASP A 183 0.83 8.99 16.71
N GLY A 184 -0.48 9.23 16.56
CA GLY A 184 -1.50 8.95 17.58
C GLY A 184 -1.95 7.49 17.72
N ASP A 185 -2.22 6.78 16.61
CA ASP A 185 -2.91 5.47 16.67
C ASP A 185 -1.98 4.24 16.60
N ASP A 186 -0.71 4.42 16.24
CA ASP A 186 0.25 3.30 16.10
C ASP A 186 1.07 3.02 17.40
N LEU A 187 0.72 3.66 18.53
CA LEU A 187 1.40 3.52 19.83
C LEU A 187 0.73 2.54 20.81
N GLU A 188 -0.52 2.11 20.57
CA GLU A 188 -1.18 1.09 21.41
C GLU A 188 -1.14 -0.31 20.78
N GLY A 189 0.07 -0.89 20.70
CA GLY A 189 0.22 -2.27 20.22
C GLY A 189 1.49 -2.97 20.69
N GLY A 190 2.13 -2.46 21.75
CA GLY A 190 3.42 -2.96 22.22
C GLY A 190 3.62 -2.85 23.72
N ALA A 191 2.61 -3.21 24.51
CA ALA A 191 2.77 -3.49 25.94
C ALA A 191 1.61 -4.35 26.45
N ALA A 192 1.72 -5.69 26.32
CA ALA A 192 1.10 -6.66 27.23
C ALA A 192 1.52 -8.09 26.84
N GLY A 193 2.12 -8.82 27.79
CA GLY A 193 2.22 -10.28 27.79
C GLY A 193 3.60 -10.83 27.51
#